data_AF-W4L712-F1
#
_entry.id   AF-W4L712-F1
#
_cell.length_a   1.000
_cell.length_b   1.000
_cell.length_c   1.000
_cell.angle_alpha   90.00
_cell.angle_beta   90.00
_cell.angle_gamma   90.00
#
_symmetry.space_group_name_H-M   'P 1'
#
loop_
_entity.id
_entity.type
_entity.pdbx_description
1 polymer ?
#
loop_
_entity_poly.entity_id
_entity_poly.type
_entity_poly.pdbx_seq_one_letter_code
_entity_poly.pdbx_strand_id
1 'polypeptide(L)' 'MLDGIDTALIERAQQESDEFCQLLEAHQAYEAQLSAYDELSYLSEAQEVERKRLQKLKLQGKDRMVAILNQYQLSKS' A
#
# COMPACT_ATOMS: atom_id res chain seq x y z
N MET A 1 -0.03 4.13 8.75
CA MET A 1 1.03 3.23 8.23
C MET A 1 0.72 1.82 8.73
N LEU A 2 1.55 0.81 8.52
CA LEU A 2 1.30 -0.56 9.01
C LEU A 2 1.38 -0.62 10.55
N ASP A 3 0.35 -0.12 11.23
CA ASP A 3 0.26 -0.10 12.69
C ASP A 3 0.31 -1.52 13.25
N GLY A 4 1.34 -1.81 14.04
CA GLY A 4 1.55 -3.10 14.69
C GLY A 4 2.49 -4.07 13.99
N ILE A 5 3.08 -3.72 12.84
CA ILE A 5 4.16 -4.51 12.23
C ILE A 5 5.52 -3.98 12.72
N ASP A 6 6.43 -4.88 13.09
CA ASP A 6 7.82 -4.55 13.39
C ASP A 6 8.53 -3.90 12.20
N THR A 7 9.09 -2.71 12.41
CA THR A 7 9.87 -1.99 11.40
C THR A 7 11.03 -2.83 10.87
N ALA A 8 11.67 -3.62 11.74
CA ALA A 8 12.74 -4.53 11.36
C ALA A 8 12.27 -5.62 10.37
N LEU A 9 11.01 -6.07 10.48
CA LEU A 9 10.42 -7.03 9.54
C LEU A 9 10.14 -6.36 8.18
N ILE A 10 9.72 -5.10 8.19
CA ILE A 10 9.51 -4.28 6.99
C ILE A 10 10.82 -4.06 6.25
N GLU A 11 11.89 -3.66 6.95
CA GLU A 11 13.20 -3.46 6.34
C GLU A 11 13.74 -4.75 5.72
N ARG A 12 13.59 -5.89 6.42
CA ARG A 12 13.97 -7.19 5.87
C ARG A 12 13.13 -7.58 4.65
N ALA A 13 11.81 -7.42 4.72
CA ALA A 13 10.95 -7.70 3.58
C ALA A 13 11.28 -6.80 2.38
N GLN A 14 11.64 -5.53 2.58
CA GLN A 14 12.14 -4.66 1.51
C GLN A 14 13.46 -5.16 0.92
N GLN A 15 14.37 -5.69 1.74
CA GLN A 15 15.67 -6.18 1.28
C GLN A 15 15.58 -7.56 0.62
N GLU A 16 14.70 -8.43 1.10
CA GLU A 16 14.56 -9.82 0.65
C GLU A 16 13.45 -10.01 -0.40
N SER A 17 12.53 -9.05 -0.55
CA SER A 17 11.36 -9.14 -1.45
C SER A 17 11.20 -7.91 -2.33
N ASP A 18 11.53 -8.05 -3.61
CA ASP A 18 11.20 -7.06 -4.64
C ASP A 18 9.69 -6.79 -4.73
N GLU A 19 8.85 -7.80 -4.44
CA GLU A 19 7.40 -7.66 -4.42
C GLU A 19 6.94 -6.66 -3.36
N PHE A 20 7.58 -6.65 -2.19
CA PHE A 20 7.25 -5.69 -1.13
C PHE A 20 7.62 -4.27 -1.55
N CYS A 21 8.78 -4.07 -2.19
CA CYS A 21 9.16 -2.78 -2.76
C CYS A 21 8.14 -2.27 -3.78
N GLN A 22 7.72 -3.14 -4.73
CA GLN A 22 6.72 -2.77 -5.73
C GLN A 22 5.37 -2.40 -5.11
N LEU A 23 4.93 -3.13 -4.08
CA LEU A 23 3.69 -2.81 -3.36
C LEU A 23 3.78 -1.46 -2.63
N LEU A 24 4.94 -1.12 -2.10
CA LEU A 24 5.19 0.12 -1.40
C LEU A 24 5.24 1.32 -2.35
N GLU A 25 5.88 1.16 -3.52
CA GLU A 25 5.82 2.14 -4.62
C GLU A 25 4.39 2.33 -5.12
N ALA A 26 3.65 1.23 -5.35
CA ALA A 26 2.25 1.31 -5.75
C ALA A 26 1.40 2.05 -4.71
N HIS A 27 1.62 1.77 -3.41
CA HIS A 27 0.95 2.47 -2.33
C HIS A 27 1.24 3.98 -2.34
N GLN A 28 2.52 4.38 -2.50
CA GLN A 28 2.90 5.79 -2.61
C GLN A 28 2.27 6.45 -3.84
N ALA A 29 2.26 5.76 -4.98
CA ALA A 29 1.61 6.24 -6.20
C ALA A 29 0.09 6.44 -6.02
N TYR A 30 -0.58 5.53 -5.30
CA TYR A 30 -1.99 5.68 -4.96
C TYR A 30 -2.24 6.85 -3.99
N GLU A 31 -1.36 7.07 -3.01
CA GLU A 31 -1.46 8.24 -2.13
C GLU A 31 -1.26 9.55 -2.89
N ALA A 32 -0.27 9.63 -3.77
CA ALA A 32 -0.03 10.82 -4.57
C ALA A 32 -1.24 11.13 -5.46
N GLN A 33 -1.82 10.12 -6.12
CA GLN A 33 -3.04 10.28 -6.90
C GLN A 33 -4.23 10.71 -6.05
N LEU A 34 -4.44 10.07 -4.89
CA LEU A 34 -5.51 10.46 -3.96
C LEU A 34 -5.34 11.89 -3.46
N SER A 35 -4.11 12.32 -3.17
CA SER A 35 -3.81 13.70 -2.77
C SER A 35 -4.14 14.68 -3.88
N ALA A 36 -3.76 14.37 -5.13
CA ALA A 36 -4.12 15.21 -6.27
C ALA A 36 -5.65 15.33 -6.44
N TYR A 37 -6.39 14.25 -6.18
CA TYR A 37 -7.86 14.29 -6.15
C TYR A 37 -8.43 15.07 -4.96
N ASP A 38 -7.75 15.09 -3.81
CA ASP A 38 -8.20 15.84 -2.63
C ASP A 38 -7.94 17.35 -2.79
N GLU A 39 -6.89 17.73 -3.52
CA GLU A 39 -6.61 19.13 -3.90
C GLU A 39 -7.62 19.67 -4.93
N LEU A 40 -8.26 18.80 -5.71
CA LEU A 40 -9.32 19.21 -6.64
C LEU A 40 -10.58 19.57 -5.86
N SER A 41 -11.00 20.84 -5.94
CA SER A 41 -12.22 21.32 -5.26
C SER A 41 -13.51 20.66 -5.76
N TYR A 42 -13.50 20.12 -6.97
CA TYR A 42 -14.60 19.34 -7.54
C TYR A 42 -14.06 18.16 -8.34
N LEU A 43 -14.46 16.96 -7.92
CA LEU A 43 -14.19 15.72 -8.64
C LEU A 43 -15.32 15.47 -9.62
N SER A 44 -14.97 15.09 -10.84
CA SER A 44 -15.96 14.55 -11.79
C SER A 44 -16.38 13.14 -11.39
N GLU A 45 -17.54 12.67 -11.85
CA GLU A 45 -18.07 11.33 -11.52
C GLU A 45 -17.06 10.21 -11.83
N ALA A 46 -16.33 10.33 -12.95
CA ALA A 46 -15.24 9.41 -13.28
C ALA A 46 -14.08 9.44 -12.28
N GLN A 47 -13.73 10.63 -11.76
CA GLN A 47 -12.67 10.80 -10.77
C GLN A 47 -13.09 10.32 -9.38
N GLU A 48 -14.37 10.45 -9.01
CA GLU A 48 -14.89 9.86 -7.77
C GLU A 48 -14.83 8.33 -7.80
N VAL A 49 -15.17 7.73 -8.95
CA VAL A 49 -15.03 6.28 -9.17
C VAL A 49 -13.56 5.86 -9.06
N GLU A 50 -12.66 6.63 -9.66
CA GLU A 50 -11.22 6.35 -9.60
C GLU A 50 -10.66 6.53 -8.18
N ARG A 51 -11.03 7.59 -7.47
CA ARG A 51 -10.69 7.80 -6.05
C ARG A 51 -11.15 6.63 -5.18
N LYS A 52 -12.36 6.11 -5.40
CA LYS A 52 -12.87 4.93 -4.69
C LYS A 52 -12.10 3.66 -5.05
N ARG A 53 -11.72 3.49 -6.33
CA ARG A 53 -10.86 2.38 -6.76
C ARG A 53 -9.47 2.46 -6.13
N LEU A 54 -8.84 3.63 -6.13
CA LEU A 54 -7.54 3.87 -5.52
C LEU A 54 -7.56 3.58 -4.02
N GLN A 55 -8.61 4.00 -3.30
CA GLN A 55 -8.78 3.62 -1.89
C GLN A 55 -8.84 2.10 -1.69
N LYS A 56 -9.55 1.36 -2.55
CA LYS A 56 -9.60 -0.10 -2.50
C LYS A 56 -8.25 -0.72 -2.83
N LEU A 57 -7.57 -0.25 -3.86
CA LEU A 57 -6.23 -0.72 -4.26
C LEU A 57 -5.22 -0.48 -3.15
N LYS A 58 -5.27 0.70 -2.50
CA LYS A 58 -4.44 1.02 -1.34
C LYS A 58 -4.70 0.06 -0.18
N LEU A 59 -5.97 -0.26 0.09
CA LEU A 59 -6.35 -1.25 1.11
C LEU A 59 -5.79 -2.64 0.76
N GLN A 60 -6.02 -3.11 -0.48
CA GLN A 60 -5.53 -4.39 -0.97
C GLN A 60 -4.00 -4.47 -0.95
N GLY A 61 -3.30 -3.39 -1.31
CA GLY A 61 -1.85 -3.28 -1.24
C GLY A 61 -1.37 -3.44 0.19
N LYS A 62 -2.02 -2.76 1.14
CA LYS A 62 -1.74 -2.92 2.58
C LYS A 62 -1.95 -4.37 3.04
N ASP A 63 -3.07 -4.98 2.68
CA ASP A 63 -3.35 -6.39 3.00
C ASP A 63 -2.30 -7.33 2.41
N ARG A 64 -1.83 -7.05 1.18
CA ARG A 64 -0.77 -7.82 0.53
C ARG A 64 0.56 -7.68 1.26
N MET A 65 0.94 -6.45 1.62
CA MET A 65 2.15 -6.18 2.40
C MET A 65 2.11 -6.93 3.73
N VAL A 66 0.99 -6.89 4.46
CA VAL A 66 0.80 -7.63 5.71
C VAL A 66 0.90 -9.14 5.48
N ALA A 67 0.35 -9.66 4.39
CA ALA A 67 0.44 -11.08 4.06
C ALA A 67 1.89 -11.52 3.75
N ILE A 68 2.65 -10.70 3.03
CA ILE A 68 4.09 -10.94 2.79
C ILE A 68 4.83 -10.97 4.13
N LEU A 69 4.65 -9.94 4.95
CA LEU A 69 5.29 -9.84 6.26
C LEU A 69 4.95 -11.04 7.16
N ASN A 70 3.68 -11.45 7.20
CA ASN A 70 3.27 -12.66 7.93
C ASN A 70 3.96 -13.92 7.40
N GLN A 71 4.09 -14.08 6.08
CA GLN A 71 4.83 -15.21 5.51
C GLN A 71 6.30 -15.20 5.95
N TYR A 72 6.97 -14.04 5.91
CA TYR A 72 8.35 -13.92 6.41
C TYR A 72 8.47 -14.24 7.91
N GLN A 73 7.46 -13.90 8.71
CA GLN A 73 7.42 -14.23 10.13
C GLN A 73 7.16 -15.73 10.38
N LEU A 74 6.27 -16.35 9.59
CA LEU A 74 5.92 -17.78 9.68
C LEU A 74 7.03 -18.69 9.17
N SER A 75 7.73 -18.32 8.10
CA SER A 75 8.86 -19.10 7.56
C SER A 75 10.07 -19.17 8.50
N LYS A 76 10.06 -18.44 9.62
CA LYS A 76 11.09 -18.46 10.66
C LYS A 76 10.82 -19.44 11.81
N SER A 77 9.75 -20.23 11.76
CA SER A 77 9.43 -21.27 12.77
C SER A 77 9.89 -22.66 12.34
#